data_AF-A0A828T2J1-F1
#
_entry.id   AF-A0A828T2J1-F1
#
_cell.length_a   1.000
_cell.length_b   1.000
_cell.length_c   1.000
_cell.angle_alpha   90.00
_cell.angle_beta   90.00
_cell.angle_gamma   90.00
#
_symmetry.space_group_name_H-M   'P 1'
#
loop_
_entity.id
_entity.type
_entity.pdbx_description
1 polymer ?
#
loop_
_entity_poly.entity_id
_entity_poly.type
_entity_poly.pdbx_seq_one_letter_code
_entity_poly.pdbx_strand_id
1 'polypeptide(L)'
;MQDFVTVSSRCAVYAVSDDFSGEQLNNSMIPTAYRSVIEGRVILEDYVSVGTGSTILPGVKLEEGAAVGAMSFVKHTLEGWKIYAGAPCRYVKDRNQNMKQLRAVLQNSGEYEESR
;
A
#
# COMPACT_ATOMS: atom_id res chain seq x y z
N MET A 1 -8.53 -4.35 0.23
CA MET A 1 -8.41 -3.05 0.92
C MET A 1 -9.45 -3.02 2.01
N GLN A 2 -9.19 -2.37 3.14
CA GLN A 2 -10.19 -2.13 4.18
C GLN A 2 -10.82 -0.73 4.01
N ASP A 3 -11.44 -0.18 5.05
CA ASP A 3 -12.25 1.04 4.98
C ASP A 3 -11.40 2.31 5.00
N PHE A 4 -11.93 3.40 4.46
CA PHE A 4 -11.26 4.72 4.47
C PHE A 4 -9.84 4.72 3.86
N VAL A 5 -9.54 3.73 3.02
CA VAL A 5 -8.27 3.65 2.28
C VAL A 5 -8.32 4.57 1.08
N THR A 6 -7.29 5.40 0.91
CA THR A 6 -7.14 6.25 -0.27
C THR A 6 -5.89 5.89 -1.05
N VAL A 7 -6.05 5.58 -2.33
CA VAL A 7 -4.95 5.42 -3.28
C VAL A 7 -5.05 6.53 -4.32
N SER A 8 -4.06 7.42 -4.33
CA SER A 8 -4.04 8.54 -5.26
C SER A 8 -3.79 8.09 -6.70
N SER A 9 -3.95 8.99 -7.66
CA SER A 9 -3.70 8.71 -9.08
C SER A 9 -2.29 8.17 -9.34
N ARG A 10 -2.16 7.36 -10.39
CA ARG A 10 -0.88 6.81 -10.89
C ARG A 10 -0.08 5.96 -9.90
N CYS A 11 -0.73 5.40 -8.87
CA CYS A 11 -0.08 4.40 -8.04
C CYS A 11 -0.05 3.04 -8.75
N ALA A 12 1.00 2.26 -8.51
CA ALA A 12 1.12 0.87 -8.96
C ALA A 12 1.19 -0.06 -7.75
N VAL A 13 0.32 -1.06 -7.71
CA VAL A 13 0.28 -2.06 -6.64
C VAL A 13 0.49 -3.43 -7.26
N TYR A 14 1.59 -4.09 -6.90
CA TYR A 14 1.97 -5.39 -7.44
C TYR A 14 1.77 -6.46 -6.37
N ALA A 15 0.92 -7.45 -6.64
CA ALA A 15 0.82 -8.67 -5.83
C ALA A 15 1.75 -9.79 -6.35
N VAL A 16 2.25 -9.62 -7.58
CA VAL A 16 3.18 -10.53 -8.26
C VAL A 16 4.21 -9.69 -9.01
N SER A 17 5.48 -10.09 -8.96
CA SER A 17 6.58 -9.54 -9.75
C SER A 17 7.49 -10.69 -10.17
N ASP A 18 8.19 -10.57 -11.30
CA ASP A 18 9.29 -11.50 -11.59
C ASP A 18 10.46 -11.27 -10.60
N ASP A 19 11.33 -12.26 -10.46
CA ASP A 19 12.64 -12.11 -9.83
C ASP A 19 13.61 -11.39 -10.80
N PHE A 20 14.35 -10.41 -10.27
CA PHE A 20 15.31 -9.58 -11.00
C PHE A 20 16.77 -9.94 -10.67
N SER A 21 17.01 -10.98 -9.87
CA SER A 21 18.36 -11.45 -9.46
C SER A 21 19.23 -11.93 -10.63
N GLY A 22 18.60 -12.46 -11.69
CA GLY A 22 19.27 -13.12 -12.81
C GLY A 22 19.37 -14.65 -12.70
N GLU A 23 18.85 -15.26 -11.62
CA GLU A 23 18.85 -16.72 -11.43
C GLU A 23 17.88 -17.46 -12.37
N GLN A 24 16.85 -16.78 -12.86
CA GLN A 24 15.85 -17.31 -13.79
C GLN A 24 15.51 -16.27 -14.86
N LEU A 25 14.81 -16.71 -15.91
CA LEU A 25 14.26 -15.78 -16.90
C LEU A 25 13.08 -15.00 -16.29
N ASN A 26 12.83 -13.80 -16.81
CA ASN A 26 11.66 -12.98 -16.52
C ASN A 26 10.89 -12.72 -17.83
N ASN A 27 9.85 -11.87 -17.80
CA ASN A 27 8.94 -11.55 -18.92
C ASN A 27 7.78 -12.55 -19.13
N SER A 28 6.58 -12.00 -19.36
CA SER A 28 5.32 -12.71 -19.59
C SER A 28 5.33 -13.69 -20.78
N MET A 29 6.26 -13.54 -21.73
CA MET A 29 6.37 -14.44 -22.89
C MET A 29 7.13 -15.74 -22.59
N ILE A 30 7.79 -15.84 -21.44
CA ILE A 30 8.54 -17.04 -21.06
C ILE A 30 7.63 -18.00 -20.28
N PRO A 31 7.62 -19.31 -20.63
CA PRO A 31 6.87 -20.31 -19.87
C PRO A 31 7.25 -20.30 -18.39
N THR A 32 6.26 -20.50 -17.51
CA THR A 32 6.44 -20.41 -16.05
C THR A 32 7.50 -21.38 -15.50
N ALA A 33 7.74 -22.50 -16.18
CA ALA A 33 8.79 -23.46 -15.81
C ALA A 33 10.22 -22.87 -15.80
N TYR A 34 10.44 -21.75 -16.49
CA TYR A 34 11.73 -21.04 -16.57
C TYR A 34 11.71 -19.68 -15.86
N ARG A 35 10.64 -19.37 -15.12
CA ARG A 35 10.49 -18.11 -14.39
C ARG A 35 10.43 -18.37 -12.90
N SER A 36 10.97 -17.43 -12.13
CA SER A 36 10.70 -17.30 -10.70
C SER A 36 9.91 -16.02 -10.49
N VAL A 37 8.75 -16.15 -9.85
CA VAL A 37 7.90 -15.01 -9.49
C VAL A 37 7.87 -14.83 -7.97
N ILE A 38 7.93 -13.58 -7.54
CA ILE A 38 7.72 -13.14 -6.17
C ILE A 38 6.24 -12.82 -6.03
N GLU A 39 5.52 -13.65 -5.26
CA GLU A 39 4.10 -13.48 -5.00
C GLU A 39 3.86 -13.10 -3.55
N GLY A 40 2.89 -12.23 -3.31
CA GLY A 40 2.51 -11.88 -1.96
C GLY A 40 1.31 -10.95 -1.94
N ARG A 41 0.32 -11.29 -1.11
CA ARG A 41 -0.86 -10.46 -0.90
C ARG A 41 -0.44 -9.08 -0.38
N VAL A 42 -0.90 -8.03 -1.07
CA VAL A 42 -0.75 -6.65 -0.59
C VAL A 42 -1.97 -6.28 0.25
N ILE A 43 -1.74 -5.84 1.48
CA ILE A 43 -2.79 -5.52 2.44
C ILE A 43 -2.71 -4.04 2.79
N LEU A 44 -3.80 -3.31 2.56
CA LEU A 44 -3.98 -1.92 3.00
C LEU A 44 -5.08 -1.92 4.05
N GLU A 45 -4.70 -1.67 5.29
CA GLU A 45 -5.61 -1.59 6.44
C GLU A 45 -6.33 -0.23 6.51
N ASP A 46 -7.25 -0.10 7.45
CA ASP A 46 -8.07 1.10 7.64
C ASP A 46 -7.23 2.40 7.65
N TYR A 47 -7.77 3.44 7.03
CA TYR A 47 -7.17 4.80 6.98
C TYR A 47 -5.80 4.91 6.30
N VAL A 48 -5.36 3.87 5.58
CA VAL A 48 -4.13 3.96 4.79
C VAL A 48 -4.28 5.02 3.69
N SER A 49 -3.22 5.79 3.46
CA SER A 49 -3.20 6.80 2.40
C SER A 49 -1.94 6.64 1.56
N VAL A 50 -2.11 6.49 0.24
CA VAL A 50 -1.01 6.34 -0.71
C VAL A 50 -0.97 7.55 -1.63
N GLY A 51 0.12 8.33 -1.55
CA GLY A 51 0.37 9.51 -2.37
C GLY A 51 0.65 9.17 -3.84
N THR A 52 0.37 10.11 -4.74
CA THR A 52 0.41 9.90 -6.20
C THR A 52 1.75 9.33 -6.68
N GLY A 53 1.70 8.47 -7.71
CA GLY A 53 2.92 7.94 -8.34
C GLY A 53 3.71 6.94 -7.49
N SER A 54 3.16 6.46 -6.37
CA SER A 54 3.86 5.49 -5.51
C SER A 54 3.75 4.06 -6.05
N THR A 55 4.75 3.24 -5.75
CA THR A 55 4.80 1.82 -6.11
C THR A 55 4.88 0.95 -4.87
N ILE A 56 4.01 -0.06 -4.78
CA ILE A 56 3.94 -1.03 -3.67
C ILE A 56 4.26 -2.42 -4.21
N LEU A 57 5.25 -3.10 -3.62
CA LEU A 57 5.71 -4.43 -4.02
C LEU A 57 4.91 -5.59 -3.39
N PRO A 58 5.04 -6.81 -3.93
CA PRO A 58 4.38 -8.00 -3.39
C PRO A 58 4.67 -8.24 -1.91
N GLY A 59 3.67 -8.73 -1.19
CA GLY A 59 3.79 -9.14 0.22
C GLY A 59 3.85 -7.98 1.23
N VAL A 60 3.75 -6.73 0.77
CA VAL A 60 3.71 -5.56 1.65
C VAL A 60 2.37 -5.46 2.38
N LYS A 61 2.44 -5.23 3.69
CA LYS A 61 1.31 -4.77 4.50
C LYS A 61 1.50 -3.29 4.86
N LEU A 62 0.52 -2.45 4.55
CA LEU A 62 0.38 -1.11 5.09
C LEU A 62 -0.57 -1.19 6.27
N GLU A 63 -0.03 -1.07 7.48
CA GLU A 63 -0.83 -1.16 8.70
C GLU A 63 -1.73 0.06 8.89
N GLU A 64 -2.72 -0.09 9.76
CA GLU A 64 -3.75 0.91 10.03
C GLU A 64 -3.17 2.34 10.17
N GLY A 65 -3.68 3.26 9.36
CA GLY A 65 -3.29 4.67 9.39
C GLY A 65 -1.91 4.98 8.79
N ALA A 66 -1.18 4.01 8.24
CA ALA A 66 0.07 4.30 7.53
C ALA A 66 -0.16 5.26 6.35
N ALA A 67 0.72 6.25 6.19
CA ALA A 67 0.69 7.20 5.08
C ALA A 67 1.97 7.11 4.26
N VAL A 68 1.82 7.06 2.95
CA VAL A 68 2.91 7.03 1.98
C VAL A 68 2.90 8.33 1.20
N GLY A 69 3.99 9.08 1.25
CA GLY A 69 4.19 10.31 0.48
C GLY A 69 4.21 10.05 -1.03
N ALA A 70 4.04 11.09 -1.85
CA ALA A 70 4.08 10.96 -3.30
C ALA A 70 5.41 10.40 -3.80
N MET A 71 5.38 9.71 -4.96
CA MET A 71 6.54 9.16 -5.65
C MET A 71 7.39 8.23 -4.76
N SER A 72 6.76 7.47 -3.87
CA SER A 72 7.46 6.60 -2.93
C SER A 72 7.51 5.14 -3.41
N PHE A 73 8.58 4.43 -3.05
CA PHE A 73 8.76 3.01 -3.37
C PHE A 73 8.72 2.16 -2.10
N VAL A 74 7.65 1.38 -1.96
CA VAL A 74 7.36 0.57 -0.76
C VAL A 74 7.68 -0.89 -1.03
N LYS A 75 8.69 -1.40 -0.31
CA LYS A 75 9.20 -2.77 -0.45
C LYS A 75 9.20 -3.58 0.85
N HIS A 76 8.62 -3.04 1.92
CA HIS A 76 8.50 -3.68 3.23
C HIS A 76 7.21 -3.21 3.91
N THR A 77 6.73 -3.98 4.87
CA THR A 77 5.59 -3.62 5.72
C THR A 77 5.85 -2.29 6.42
N LEU A 78 4.86 -1.41 6.41
CA LEU A 78 4.93 -0.11 7.06
C LEU A 78 4.08 -0.12 8.32
N GLU A 79 4.68 0.26 9.44
CA GLU A 79 3.99 0.33 10.74
C GLU A 79 2.91 1.41 10.72
N GLY A 80 1.82 1.13 11.43
CA GLY A 80 0.63 1.98 11.49
C GLY A 80 0.88 3.36 12.08
N TRP A 81 0.00 4.31 11.75
CA TRP A 81 0.03 5.69 12.27
C TRP A 81 1.36 6.43 12.08
N LYS A 82 2.08 6.11 11.02
CA LYS A 82 3.34 6.77 10.64
C LYS A 82 3.29 7.25 9.20
N ILE A 83 4.09 8.26 8.90
CA ILE A 83 4.26 8.82 7.56
C ILE A 83 5.62 8.38 7.02
N TYR A 84 5.62 7.81 5.82
CA TYR A 84 6.79 7.36 5.10
C TYR A 84 6.90 8.08 3.76
N ALA A 85 8.11 8.30 3.26
CA ALA A 85 8.33 8.88 1.94
C ALA A 85 9.67 8.44 1.34
N GLY A 86 9.79 8.57 0.01
CA GLY A 86 11.02 8.35 -0.75
C GLY A 86 11.10 6.97 -1.41
N ALA A 87 12.20 6.73 -2.13
CA ALA A 87 12.45 5.49 -2.84
C ALA A 87 13.87 4.96 -2.56
N PRO A 88 14.04 3.92 -1.71
CA PRO A 88 13.00 3.22 -0.96
C PRO A 88 12.40 4.11 0.14
N CYS A 89 11.14 3.85 0.48
CA CYS A 89 10.44 4.66 1.48
C CYS A 89 11.09 4.50 2.86
N ARG A 90 11.14 5.59 3.62
CA ARG A 90 11.65 5.64 5.00
C ARG A 90 10.69 6.42 5.89
N TYR A 91 10.73 6.13 7.18
CA TYR A 91 9.97 6.87 8.19
C TYR A 91 10.34 8.36 8.13
N VAL A 92 9.32 9.21 8.20
CA VAL A 92 9.43 10.67 8.24
C VAL A 92 9.02 11.19 9.60
N LYS A 93 7.80 10.84 10.05
CA LYS A 93 7.22 11.27 11.33
C LYS A 93 5.97 10.47 11.67
N ASP A 94 5.48 10.63 12.90
CA ASP A 94 4.20 10.08 13.32
C ASP A 94 3.02 10.79 12.66
N ARG A 95 1.96 10.04 12.38
CA ARG A 95 0.69 10.53 11.83
C ARG A 95 -0.32 10.70 12.96
N ASN A 96 -0.98 11.85 13.00
CA ASN A 96 -2.06 12.09 13.96
C ASN A 96 -3.24 11.12 13.72
N GLN A 97 -3.89 10.67 14.80
CA GLN A 97 -5.00 9.71 14.75
C GLN A 97 -6.41 10.33 14.75
N ASN A 98 -6.55 11.65 14.53
CA ASN A 98 -7.84 12.37 14.56
C ASN A 98 -8.92 11.78 13.63
N MET A 99 -8.52 11.09 12.56
CA MET A 99 -9.45 10.39 11.66
C MET A 99 -10.34 9.36 12.39
N LYS A 100 -9.87 8.75 13.50
CA LYS A 100 -10.68 7.85 14.32
C LYS A 100 -11.87 8.58 14.97
N GLN A 101 -11.61 9.77 15.51
CA GLN A 101 -12.64 10.61 16.12
C GLN A 101 -13.63 11.10 15.05
N LEU A 102 -13.11 11.52 13.88
CA LEU A 102 -13.94 11.94 12.76
C LEU A 102 -14.80 10.79 12.19
N ARG A 103 -14.30 9.56 12.12
CA ARG A 103 -15.11 8.39 11.72
C ARG A 103 -16.30 8.19 12.67
N ALA A 104 -16.09 8.30 13.97
CA ALA A 104 -17.18 8.16 14.95
C ALA A 104 -18.23 9.27 14.78
N VAL A 105 -17.81 10.51 14.55
CA VAL A 105 -18.73 11.63 14.26
C VAL A 105 -19.50 11.38 12.96
N LEU A 106 -18.82 10.96 11.91
CA LEU A 106 -19.41 10.66 10.60
C LEU A 106 -20.45 9.53 10.71
N GLN A 107 -20.14 8.45 11.43
CA GLN A 107 -21.08 7.34 11.65
C GLN A 107 -22.31 7.78 12.46
N ASN A 108 -22.15 8.67 13.44
CA ASN A 108 -23.26 9.21 14.23
C ASN A 108 -24.12 10.24 13.46
N SER A 109 -23.57 10.88 12.44
CA SER A 109 -24.29 11.88 11.64
C SER A 109 -25.38 11.29 10.74
N GLY A 110 -25.32 9.98 10.46
CA GLY A 110 -26.17 9.33 9.47
C GLY A 110 -25.79 9.63 8.02
N GLU A 111 -24.75 10.43 7.77
CA GLU A 111 -24.26 10.77 6.43
C GLU A 111 -23.38 9.66 5.80
N TYR A 112 -23.05 8.61 6.55
CA TYR A 112 -22.24 7.50 6.06
C TYR A 112 -23.11 6.30 5.67
N GLU A 113 -23.27 6.08 4.37
CA GLU A 113 -23.80 4.84 3.83
C GLU A 113 -22.63 3.88 3.57
N GLU A 114 -22.55 2.81 4.35
CA GLU A 114 -21.58 1.74 4.11
C GLU A 114 -21.94 1.06 2.78
N SER A 115 -21.08 1.21 1.76
CA SER A 115 -21.30 0.58 0.46
C SER A 115 -21.25 -0.94 0.64
N ARG A 116 -22.40 -1.61 0.49
CA ARG A 116 -22.53 -3.06 0.52
C ARG A 116 -21.76 -3.75 -0.59
#